data_AF-A0A2H0VRQ6-F1
#
_entry.id   AF-A0A2H0VRQ6-F1
#
_cell.length_a   1.000
_cell.length_b   1.000
_cell.length_c   1.000
_cell.angle_alpha   90.00
_cell.angle_beta   90.00
_cell.angle_gamma   90.00
#
_symmetry.space_group_name_H-M   'P 1'
#
loop_
_entity.id
_entity.type
_entity.pdbx_description
1 polymer ?
#
loop_
_entity_poly.entity_id
_entity_poly.type
_entity_poly.pdbx_seq_one_letter_code
_entity_poly.pdbx_strand_id
1 'polypeptide(L)'
;MLKKEAYMSAKHNLSRMTIDIPEEDHKRLKALAAVLGKSMREIVADWIHGYLYSENTPNAETLKAIDKIEKNKDLIEATDVQDLFKKLGI
;
A
#
# COMPACT_ATOMS: atom_id res chain seq x y z
N MET A 1 5.81 16.72 11.46
CA MET A 1 5.23 16.94 12.81
C MET A 1 3.71 16.76 12.83
N LEU A 2 2.98 17.17 11.77
CA LEU A 2 1.51 17.11 11.64
C LEU A 2 0.85 15.71 11.71
N LYS A 3 1.53 14.60 11.35
CA LYS A 3 0.92 13.25 11.38
C LYS A 3 0.71 12.67 12.79
N LYS A 4 1.46 13.16 13.79
CA LYS A 4 1.34 12.68 15.19
C LYS A 4 0.13 13.29 15.91
N GLU A 5 -0.30 14.48 15.52
CA GLU A 5 -1.39 15.21 16.19
C GLU A 5 -2.77 14.64 15.82
N ALA A 6 -2.99 14.26 14.57
CA ALA A 6 -4.23 13.58 14.16
C ALA A 6 -4.41 12.21 14.86
N TYR A 7 -3.32 11.48 15.10
CA TYR A 7 -3.36 10.19 15.80
C TYR A 7 -3.69 10.33 17.30
N MET A 8 -3.24 11.42 17.94
CA MET A 8 -3.48 11.67 19.37
C MET A 8 -4.91 12.15 19.66
N SER A 9 -5.57 12.81 18.70
CA SER A 9 -6.95 13.30 18.85
C SER A 9 -8.02 12.20 18.83
N ALA A 10 -7.70 10.99 18.34
CA ALA A 10 -8.65 9.88 18.19
C ALA A 10 -8.77 8.95 19.41
N LYS A 11 -8.04 9.21 20.51
CA LYS A 11 -8.03 8.33 21.70
C LYS A 11 -9.40 8.15 22.36
N HIS A 12 -10.37 9.01 22.10
CA HIS A 12 -11.70 8.95 22.70
C HIS A 12 -12.75 8.15 21.90
N ASN A 13 -12.48 7.77 20.65
CA ASN A 13 -13.43 7.06 19.77
C ASN A 13 -12.83 5.78 19.16
N LEU A 14 -12.27 4.89 20.00
CA LEU A 14 -11.73 3.60 19.56
C LEU A 14 -12.68 2.46 19.91
N SER A 15 -13.16 1.76 18.89
CA SER A 15 -13.91 0.50 19.05
C SER A 15 -12.95 -0.68 19.23
N ARG A 16 -13.22 -1.54 20.21
CA ARG A 16 -12.42 -2.75 20.45
C ARG A 16 -12.82 -3.84 19.44
N MET A 17 -11.82 -4.42 18.79
CA MET A 17 -11.96 -5.59 17.94
C MET A 17 -11.14 -6.73 18.52
N THR A 18 -11.74 -7.92 18.60
CA THR A 18 -11.07 -9.16 18.98
C THR A 18 -11.03 -10.06 17.74
N ILE A 19 -9.87 -10.63 17.45
CA ILE A 19 -9.67 -11.53 16.31
C ILE A 19 -8.93 -12.77 16.79
N ASP A 20 -9.38 -13.93 16.31
CA ASP A 20 -8.64 -15.17 16.45
C ASP A 20 -7.71 -15.32 15.25
N ILE A 21 -6.44 -15.58 15.50
CA ILE A 21 -5.43 -15.80 14.46
C ILE A 21 -4.62 -17.06 14.77
N PRO A 22 -4.12 -17.78 13.75
CA PRO A 22 -3.23 -18.91 13.96
C PRO A 22 -2.02 -18.53 14.82
N GLU A 23 -1.57 -19.45 15.67
CA GLU A 23 -0.47 -19.20 16.61
C GLU A 23 0.82 -18.79 15.86
N GLU A 24 1.07 -19.39 14.70
CA GLU A 24 2.23 -19.07 13.87
C GLU A 24 2.18 -17.63 13.34
N ASP A 25 1.03 -17.19 12.85
CA ASP A 25 0.83 -15.84 12.34
C ASP A 25 0.91 -14.80 13.47
N HIS A 26 0.42 -15.13 14.66
CA HIS A 26 0.61 -14.29 15.85
C HIS A 26 2.10 -14.09 16.18
N LYS A 27 2.91 -15.15 16.13
CA LYS A 27 4.37 -15.06 16.34
C LYS A 27 5.04 -14.19 15.29
N ARG A 28 4.69 -14.39 14.02
CA ARG A 28 5.22 -13.59 12.89
C ARG A 28 4.84 -12.11 13.01
N LEU A 29 3.59 -11.82 13.34
CA LEU A 29 3.10 -10.45 13.55
C LEU A 29 3.82 -9.77 14.72
N LYS A 30 4.07 -10.52 15.81
CA LYS A 30 4.83 -10.01 16.96
C LYS A 30 6.28 -9.68 16.59
N ALA A 31 6.93 -10.53 15.80
CA ALA A 31 8.28 -10.27 15.31
C ALA A 31 8.32 -9.03 14.40
N LEU A 32 7.36 -8.90 13.48
CA LEU A 32 7.21 -7.75 12.60
C LEU A 32 7.01 -6.44 13.39
N ALA A 33 6.17 -6.48 14.43
CA ALA A 33 5.95 -5.36 15.35
C ALA A 33 7.25 -4.89 16.01
N ALA A 34 8.08 -5.82 16.49
CA ALA A 34 9.38 -5.50 17.09
C ALA A 34 10.34 -4.85 16.09
N VAL A 35 10.41 -5.38 14.86
CA VAL A 35 11.28 -4.84 13.80
C VAL A 35 10.87 -3.42 13.39
N LEU A 36 9.56 -3.17 13.26
CA LEU A 36 9.03 -1.88 12.83
C LEU A 36 8.92 -0.85 13.97
N GLY A 37 9.20 -1.24 15.22
CA GLY A 37 9.02 -0.37 16.39
C GLY A 37 7.57 0.07 16.62
N LYS A 38 6.61 -0.74 16.19
CA LYS A 38 5.16 -0.47 16.30
C LYS A 38 4.49 -1.52 17.17
N SER A 39 3.34 -1.18 17.75
CA SER A 39 2.47 -2.19 18.36
C SER A 39 1.77 -3.03 17.27
N MET A 40 1.42 -4.27 17.59
CA MET A 40 0.63 -5.13 16.68
C MET A 40 -0.71 -4.47 16.30
N ARG A 41 -1.32 -3.70 17.22
CA ARG A 41 -2.55 -2.94 16.95
C ARG A 41 -2.34 -1.89 15.86
N GLU A 42 -1.24 -1.14 15.91
CA GLU A 42 -0.94 -0.13 14.90
C GLU A 42 -0.74 -0.77 13.53
N ILE A 43 -0.06 -1.91 13.45
CA ILE A 43 0.12 -2.64 12.18
C ILE A 43 -1.24 -3.05 11.61
N VAL A 44 -2.09 -3.67 12.44
CA VAL A 44 -3.43 -4.10 12.00
C VAL A 44 -4.30 -2.92 11.59
N ALA A 45 -4.29 -1.83 12.36
CA ALA A 45 -5.05 -0.62 12.02
C ALA A 45 -4.54 0.05 10.73
N ASP A 46 -3.22 0.14 10.54
CA ASP A 46 -2.60 0.69 9.32
C ASP A 46 -2.99 -0.15 8.09
N TRP A 47 -2.99 -1.48 8.21
CA TRP A 47 -3.41 -2.37 7.12
C TRP A 47 -4.90 -2.27 6.82
N ILE A 48 -5.77 -2.24 7.84
CA ILE A 48 -7.21 -2.05 7.64
C ILE A 48 -7.47 -0.72 6.96
N HIS A 49 -6.84 0.37 7.44
CA HIS A 49 -6.98 1.67 6.83
C HIS A 49 -6.45 1.68 5.40
N GLY A 50 -5.27 1.11 5.18
CA GLY A 50 -4.68 0.96 3.86
C GLY A 50 -5.59 0.20 2.89
N TYR A 51 -6.26 -0.86 3.33
CA TYR A 51 -7.14 -1.66 2.49
C TYR A 51 -8.51 -0.99 2.24
N LEU A 52 -9.12 -0.39 3.26
CA LEU A 52 -10.42 0.27 3.15
C LEU A 52 -10.37 1.58 2.38
N TYR A 53 -9.24 2.29 2.46
CA TYR A 53 -9.06 3.61 1.87
C TYR A 53 -7.95 3.63 0.81
N SER A 54 -7.45 2.48 0.35
CA SER A 54 -6.58 2.46 -0.83
C SER A 54 -7.38 2.88 -2.05
N GLU A 55 -7.17 4.11 -2.49
CA GLU A 55 -7.45 4.54 -3.87
C GLU A 55 -6.54 3.83 -4.89
N ASN A 56 -5.58 3.02 -4.41
CA ASN A 56 -4.60 2.29 -5.21
C ASN A 56 -5.16 1.03 -5.90
N THR A 57 -6.48 0.81 -5.91
CA THR A 57 -7.06 -0.18 -6.83
C THR A 57 -6.93 0.38 -8.24
N PRO A 58 -6.21 -0.27 -9.16
CA PRO A 58 -6.10 0.22 -10.54
C PRO A 58 -7.50 0.47 -11.11
N ASN A 59 -7.75 1.71 -11.55
CA ASN A 59 -9.00 2.02 -12.22
C ASN A 59 -9.10 1.27 -13.55
N ALA A 60 -10.27 1.28 -14.19
CA ALA A 60 -10.51 0.53 -15.42
C ALA A 60 -9.52 0.89 -16.56
N GLU A 61 -9.03 2.13 -16.60
CA GLU A 61 -8.04 2.56 -17.60
C GLU A 61 -6.66 1.97 -17.32
N THR A 62 -6.25 1.96 -16.05
CA THR A 62 -4.98 1.37 -15.60
C THR A 62 -4.96 -0.13 -15.87
N LEU A 63 -6.06 -0.84 -15.59
CA LEU A 63 -6.17 -2.28 -15.89
C LEU A 63 -6.08 -2.56 -17.39
N LYS A 64 -6.70 -1.72 -18.23
CA LYS A 64 -6.59 -1.83 -19.70
C LYS A 64 -5.16 -1.59 -20.17
N ALA A 65 -4.44 -0.64 -19.57
CA ALA A 65 -3.04 -0.40 -19.91
C ALA A 65 -2.17 -1.61 -19.56
N ILE A 66 -2.38 -2.23 -18.39
CA ILE A 66 -1.68 -3.46 -17.99
C ILE A 66 -1.97 -4.61 -18.98
N ASP A 67 -3.23 -4.85 -19.35
CA ASP A 67 -3.61 -5.89 -20.32
C ASP A 67 -2.96 -5.69 -21.70
N LYS A 68 -2.81 -4.43 -22.14
CA LYS A 68 -2.11 -4.09 -23.39
C LYS A 68 -0.61 -4.39 -23.31
N ILE A 69 0.02 -4.06 -22.19
CA ILE A 69 1.44 -4.35 -21.94
C ILE A 69 1.69 -5.87 -21.99
N GLU A 70 0.86 -6.67 -21.29
CA GLU A 70 0.98 -8.13 -21.28
C GLU A 70 0.83 -8.77 -22.67
N LYS A 71 0.02 -8.15 -23.54
CA LYS A 71 -0.20 -8.59 -24.92
C LYS A 71 0.80 -8.01 -25.92
N ASN A 72 1.83 -7.29 -25.45
CA ASN A 72 2.79 -6.55 -26.29
C ASN A 72 2.11 -5.60 -27.29
N LYS A 73 1.02 -4.96 -26.87
CA LYS A 73 0.28 -3.97 -27.67
C LYS A 73 0.58 -2.56 -27.17
N ASP A 74 0.66 -1.61 -28.10
CA ASP A 74 0.87 -0.19 -27.81
C ASP A 74 2.13 0.12 -27.00
N LEU A 75 3.18 -0.71 -27.12
CA LEU A 75 4.48 -0.48 -26.50
C LEU A 75 5.34 0.46 -27.36
N ILE A 76 6.04 1.39 -26.70
CA ILE A 76 7.03 2.26 -27.33
C ILE A 76 8.40 1.76 -26.90
N GLU A 77 9.16 1.23 -27.85
CA GLU A 77 10.55 0.85 -27.63
C GLU A 77 11.45 2.08 -27.62
N ALA A 78 12.46 2.10 -26.76
CA ALA A 78 13.50 3.11 -26.74
C ALA A 78 14.86 2.44 -26.59
N THR A 79 15.87 2.94 -27.31
CA THR A 79 17.22 2.35 -27.30
C THR A 79 18.03 2.76 -26.08
N ASP A 80 17.77 3.95 -25.56
CA ASP A 80 18.43 4.52 -24.39
C ASP A 80 17.53 5.56 -23.71
N VAL A 81 18.02 6.08 -22.58
CA VAL A 81 17.28 7.03 -21.74
C VAL A 81 17.02 8.37 -22.46
N GLN A 82 17.92 8.81 -23.35
CA GLN A 82 17.75 10.06 -24.10
C GLN A 82 16.66 9.91 -25.16
N ASP A 83 16.63 8.78 -25.87
CA ASP A 83 15.58 8.42 -26.82
C ASP A 83 14.21 8.29 -26.12
N LEU A 84 14.17 7.72 -24.90
CA LEU A 84 12.97 7.64 -24.10
C LEU A 84 12.40 9.03 -23.76
N PHE A 85 13.22 9.95 -23.24
CA PHE A 85 12.77 11.30 -22.90
C PHE A 85 12.27 12.06 -24.13
N LYS A 86 13.00 11.95 -25.26
CA LYS A 86 12.56 12.52 -26.53
C LYS A 86 11.19 12.00 -26.97
N LYS A 87 10.92 10.71 -26.83
CA LYS A 87 9.62 10.08 -27.18
C LYS A 87 8.50 10.44 -26.21
N LEU A 88 8.83 10.66 -24.94
CA LEU A 88 7.88 11.09 -23.91
C LEU A 88 7.62 12.61 -23.90
N GLY A 89 8.44 13.40 -24.61
CA GLY A 89 8.29 14.85 -24.70
C GLY A 89 8.61 15.58 -23.39
N ILE A 90 9.47 15.00 -22.56
CA ILE A 90 9.92 15.54 -21.27
C ILE A 90 11.42 15.78 -21.24
#